data_AF-A0A7T8QX33-F1
#
_entry.id   AF-A0A7T8QX33-F1
#
_cell.length_a   1.000
_cell.length_b   1.000
_cell.length_c   1.000
_cell.angle_alpha   90.00
_cell.angle_beta   90.00
_cell.angle_gamma   90.00
#
_symmetry.space_group_name_H-M   'P 1'
#
loop_
_entity.id
_entity.type
_entity.pdbx_description
1 polymer ?
#
loop_
_entity_poly.entity_id
_entity_poly.type
_entity_poly.pdbx_seq_one_letter_code
_entity_poly.pdbx_strand_id
1 'polypeptide(L)' 'MIWREQKNHTTDGYFCSVDVKEFNSKNKRNISYPNLYSAIRPVPHSSEISIPQPPSSLDEYSSELEDKAA' A
#
# COMPACT_ATOMS: atom_id res chain seq x y z
N MET A 1 4.83 -5.62 -7.02
CA MET A 1 5.25 -5.98 -5.65
C MET A 1 4.04 -6.56 -4.94
N ILE A 2 4.23 -7.38 -3.91
CA ILE A 2 3.14 -8.03 -3.19
C ILE A 2 3.04 -7.45 -1.79
N TRP A 3 1.84 -7.00 -1.43
CA TRP A 3 1.55 -6.53 -0.08
C TRP A 3 1.67 -7.69 0.90
N ARG A 4 2.28 -7.42 2.06
CA ARG A 4 2.36 -8.40 3.14
C ARG A 4 1.01 -8.50 3.86
N GLU A 5 0.84 -9.55 4.65
CA GLU A 5 -0.32 -9.69 5.52
C GLU A 5 -0.47 -8.46 6.44
N GLN A 6 -1.69 -7.96 6.54
CA GLN A 6 -2.03 -6.81 7.37
C GLN A 6 -1.81 -7.15 8.84
N LYS A 7 -1.11 -6.27 9.56
CA LYS A 7 -0.92 -6.34 11.03
C LYS A 7 -1.65 -5.20 11.73
N ASN A 8 -1.71 -5.24 13.06
CA ASN A 8 -2.54 -4.35 13.87
C ASN A 8 -2.08 -2.87 13.83
N HIS A 9 -2.61 -2.10 12.88
CA HIS A 9 -2.33 -0.67 12.71
C HIS A 9 -2.86 0.26 13.82
N THR A 10 -3.68 -0.24 14.75
CA THR A 10 -4.35 0.61 15.75
C THR A 10 -3.39 1.05 16.85
N THR A 11 -2.40 0.23 17.17
CA THR A 11 -1.46 0.46 18.27
C THR A 11 0.00 0.61 17.81
N ASP A 12 0.37 0.03 16.66
CA ASP A 12 1.73 0.08 16.10
C ASP A 12 1.86 0.99 14.86
N GLY A 13 0.89 1.86 14.63
CA GLY A 13 0.82 2.70 13.45
C GLY A 13 2.04 3.62 13.31
N TYR A 14 2.58 3.72 12.10
CA TYR A 14 3.78 4.49 11.74
C TYR A 14 3.73 5.96 12.21
N PHE A 15 2.55 6.58 12.17
CA PHE A 15 2.33 7.95 12.63
C PHE A 15 2.27 8.10 14.16
N CYS A 16 1.78 7.08 14.85
CA CYS A 16 1.63 7.10 16.31
C CYS A 16 2.94 6.76 17.06
N SER A 17 3.92 6.21 16.35
CA SER A 17 5.13 5.64 16.95
C SER A 17 6.26 6.65 17.18
N VAL A 18 6.15 7.87 16.64
CA VAL A 18 7.19 8.91 16.75
C VAL A 18 6.54 10.22 17.17
N ASP A 19 7.12 10.91 18.15
CA ASP A 19 6.68 12.25 18.49
C ASP A 19 7.11 13.22 17.38
N VAL A 20 6.13 13.66 16.59
CA VAL A 20 6.35 14.59 15.48
C VAL A 20 6.22 16.07 15.89
N LYS A 21 5.90 16.38 17.14
CA LYS A 21 5.59 17.75 17.60
C LYS A 21 6.74 18.74 17.41
N GLU A 22 7.98 18.27 17.47
CA GLU A 22 9.18 19.11 17.31
C GLU A 22 9.55 19.34 15.83
N PHE A 23 8.85 18.68 14.91
CA PHE A 23 9.14 18.77 13.49
C PHE A 23 8.20 19.75 12.77
N ASN A 24 8.77 20.48 11.82
CA ASN A 24 8.12 21.42 10.93
C ASN A 24 8.51 21.14 9.48
N SER A 25 7.93 21.90 8.54
CA SER A 25 8.17 21.71 7.11
C SER A 25 9.64 21.79 6.68
N LYS A 26 10.49 22.50 7.43
CA LYS A 26 11.93 22.66 7.12
C LYS A 26 12.76 21.46 7.58
N ASN A 27 12.43 20.87 8.74
CA ASN A 27 13.20 19.80 9.39
C ASN A 27 12.54 18.41 9.33
N LYS A 28 11.36 18.26 8.70
CA LYS A 28 10.63 16.97 8.58
C LYS A 28 11.45 15.80 8.00
N ARG A 29 12.50 16.11 7.22
CA ARG A 29 13.41 15.11 6.65
C ARG A 29 14.25 14.40 7.72
N ASN A 30 14.36 14.99 8.91
CA ASN A 30 15.11 14.46 10.04
C ASN A 30 14.24 13.52 10.91
N ILE A 31 12.95 13.35 10.60
CA ILE A 31 12.10 12.41 11.33
C ILE A 31 12.59 11.00 11.00
N SER A 32 13.14 10.33 12.01
CA SER A 32 13.53 8.93 11.92
C SER A 32 12.37 8.06 12.40
N TYR A 33 11.78 7.32 11.49
CA TYR A 33 10.74 6.35 11.83
C TYR A 33 11.33 4.97 12.09
N PRO A 34 10.87 4.26 13.14
CA PRO A 34 11.30 2.91 13.39
C PRO A 34 10.78 1.95 12.30
N ASN A 35 11.52 0.86 12.08
CA ASN A 35 11.09 -0.21 11.19
C ASN A 35 10.00 -1.04 11.87
N LEU A 36 8.74 -0.68 11.64
CA LEU A 36 7.56 -1.31 12.23
C LEU A 36 7.03 -2.44 11.35
N TYR A 37 6.56 -3.53 11.96
CA TYR A 37 6.02 -4.68 11.23
C TYR A 37 4.76 -4.36 10.41
N SER A 38 3.95 -3.41 10.87
CA SER A 38 2.76 -2.91 10.16
C SER A 38 3.08 -1.97 9.00
N ALA A 39 4.29 -1.40 8.96
CA ALA A 39 4.69 -0.43 7.94
C ALA A 39 5.84 -0.96 7.05
N ILE A 40 6.04 -2.28 6.99
CA ILE A 40 7.10 -2.86 6.17
C ILE A 40 6.74 -2.74 4.68
N ARG A 41 7.77 -2.47 3.87
CA ARG A 41 7.67 -2.42 2.42
C ARG A 41 7.13 -3.73 1.83
N PRO A 42 6.33 -3.66 0.75
CA PRO A 42 5.93 -4.80 -0.04
C PRO A 42 7.10 -5.68 -0.47
N VAL A 43 6.84 -6.97 -0.67
CA VAL A 43 7.82 -7.93 -1.17
C VAL A 43 7.99 -7.71 -2.68
N PRO A 44 9.22 -7.60 -3.21
CA PRO A 44 9.43 -7.55 -4.65
C PRO A 44 9.00 -8.86 -5.30
N HIS A 45 8.56 -8.80 -6.56
CA HIS A 45 8.36 -10.02 -7.33
C HIS A 45 9.69 -10.70 -7.57
N SER A 46 9.66 -12.03 -7.65
CA SER A 46 10.80 -12.87 -7.97
C SER A 46 10.33 -13.99 -8.90
N SER A 47 11.25 -14.84 -9.37
CA SER A 47 10.90 -16.04 -10.13
C SER A 47 9.95 -16.98 -9.38
N GLU A 48 9.97 -16.97 -8.05
CA GLU A 48 9.05 -17.74 -7.20
C GLU A 48 7.68 -17.08 -7.07
N ILE A 49 7.59 -15.77 -7.28
CA ILE A 49 6.34 -15.01 -7.11
C ILE A 49 6.08 -14.16 -8.36
N SER A 50 5.44 -14.80 -9.34
CA SER A 50 5.11 -14.22 -10.63
C SER A 50 4.20 -13.00 -10.49
N ILE A 51 4.27 -12.13 -11.49
CA ILE A 51 3.38 -10.97 -11.59
C ILE A 51 2.00 -11.50 -12.01
N PRO A 52 0.92 -11.14 -11.30
CA PRO A 52 -0.42 -11.56 -11.69
C PRO A 52 -0.74 -11.05 -13.10
N GLN A 53 -1.23 -11.95 -13.95
CA GLN A 53 -1.68 -11.60 -15.30
C GLN A 53 -3.11 -11.04 -15.22
N PRO A 54 -3.46 -10.05 -16.05
CA PRO A 54 -4.85 -9.62 -16.17
C PRO A 54 -5.73 -10.80 -16.66
N PRO A 55 -7.01 -10.85 -16.26
CA PRO A 55 -7.93 -11.86 -16.75
C PRO A 55 -8.13 -11.73 -18.27
N SER A 56 -8.30 -12.86 -18.97
CA SER A 56 -8.40 -12.90 -20.42
C SER A 56 -9.72 -12.37 -20.99
N SER A 57 -10.78 -12.30 -20.18
CA SER A 57 -12.11 -11.81 -20.56
C SER A 57 -12.40 -10.46 -19.90
N LEU A 58 -11.75 -9.39 -20.37
CA LEU A 58 -12.10 -8.02 -19.97
C LEU A 58 -13.27 -7.46 -20.79
N ASP A 59 -13.63 -8.10 -21.90
CA ASP A 59 -14.61 -7.59 -22.85
C ASP A 59 -16.06 -7.65 -22.31
N GLU A 60 -16.34 -8.51 -21.32
CA GLU A 60 -17.70 -8.74 -20.82
C GLU A 60 -18.19 -7.61 -19.88
N TYR A 61 -17.27 -6.94 -19.18
CA TYR A 61 -17.59 -5.88 -18.21
C TYR A 61 -17.68 -4.48 -18.84
N SER A 62 -17.14 -4.29 -20.05
CA SER A 62 -17.21 -3.01 -20.76
C SER A 62 -18.62 -2.77 -21.33
N SER A 63 -19.29 -3.83 -21.78
CA SER A 63 -20.64 -3.79 -22.35
C SER A 63 -21.74 -3.43 -21.35
N GLU A 64 -21.63 -3.83 -20.08
CA GLU A 64 -22.65 -3.51 -19.05
C GLU A 64 -22.62 -2.04 -18.59
N LEU A 65 -21.50 -1.32 -18.79
CA LEU A 65 -21.39 0.09 -18.39
C LEU A 65 -21.98 1.06 -19.42
N GLU A 66 -22.05 0.67 -20.69
CA GLU A 66 -22.63 1.50 -21.76
C GLU A 66 -24.17 1.47 -21.75
N ASP A 67 -24.80 0.36 -21.36
CA ASP A 67 -26.27 0.23 -21.31
C ASP A 67 -26.96 0.97 -20.15
N LYS A 68 -26.19 1.61 -19.25
CA LYS A 68 -26.74 2.41 -18.13
C LYS A 68 -26.60 3.92 -18.33
N ALA A 69 -26.23 4.35 -19.53
CA ALA A 69 -26.14 5.76 -19.92
C ALA A 69 -27.11 6.15 -21.06
N ALA A 70 -28.06 5.28 -21.42
CA ALA A 70 -29.10 5.53 -22.42
C ALA A 70 -30.48 5.75 -21.79
#